data_AF-A0A941EYC9-F1
#
_entry.id   AF-A0A941EYC9-F1
#
_cell.length_a   1.000
_cell.length_b   1.000
_cell.length_c   1.000
_cell.angle_alpha   90.00
_cell.angle_beta   90.00
_cell.angle_gamma   90.00
#
_symmetry.space_group_name_H-M   'P 1'
#
loop_
_entity.id
_entity.type
_entity.pdbx_description
1 polymer ?
#
loop_
_entity_poly.entity_id
_entity_poly.type
_entity_poly.pdbx_seq_one_letter_code
_entity_poly.pdbx_strand_id
1 'polypeptide(L)'
;MTTWRRHPGIRTGDQLSLGERAADKMRNSMGSWAFVFISLAFLACWMLVNRNTGFDPYPFILLNLLLSCVAALQGAILLIAARRSDQISSELAQHDYETDCKSEELLTALQADFEQLTVQHAAQSRQLAEILTLLDTRQRENPAG
;
A
#
# COMPACT_ATOMS: atom_id res chain seq x y z
N MET A 1 -3.52 -14.26 -4.77
CA MET A 1 -4.83 -13.59 -4.62
C MET A 1 -4.60 -12.37 -3.75
N THR A 2 -4.89 -11.17 -4.25
CA THR A 2 -4.61 -9.89 -3.58
C THR A 2 -5.44 -9.74 -2.30
N THR A 3 -4.78 -9.61 -1.15
CA THR A 3 -5.40 -9.51 0.20
C THR A 3 -6.21 -8.22 0.40
N TRP A 4 -6.00 -7.21 -0.44
CA TRP A 4 -6.68 -5.90 -0.47
C TRP A 4 -8.20 -5.94 -0.43
N ARG A 5 -8.81 -6.98 -1.00
CA ARG A 5 -10.28 -7.12 -1.04
C ARG A 5 -10.91 -7.31 0.34
N ARG A 6 -10.12 -7.64 1.37
CA ARG A 6 -10.59 -7.78 2.75
C ARG A 6 -10.45 -6.50 3.58
N HIS A 7 -9.86 -5.44 3.02
CA HIS A 7 -9.67 -4.20 3.77
C HIS A 7 -11.00 -3.46 3.95
N PRO A 8 -11.41 -3.13 5.19
CA PRO A 8 -12.75 -2.62 5.49
C PRO A 8 -13.04 -1.23 4.90
N GLY A 9 -12.00 -0.47 4.54
CA GLY A 9 -12.13 0.86 3.91
C GLY A 9 -12.22 0.86 2.38
N ILE A 10 -12.14 -0.29 1.71
CA ILE A 10 -12.04 -0.34 0.23
C ILE A 10 -13.35 -0.86 -0.38
N ARG A 11 -13.96 -0.04 -1.24
CA ARG A 11 -15.14 -0.42 -2.03
C ARG A 11 -14.80 -1.62 -2.90
N THR A 12 -15.50 -2.74 -2.67
CA THR A 12 -15.25 -4.01 -3.36
C THR A 12 -16.56 -4.62 -3.85
N GLY A 13 -16.54 -5.35 -4.98
CA GLY A 13 -17.70 -6.08 -5.49
C GLY A 13 -18.83 -5.18 -5.98
N ASP A 14 -20.00 -5.29 -5.36
CA ASP A 14 -21.25 -4.62 -5.79
C ASP A 14 -21.26 -3.11 -5.48
N GLN A 15 -20.26 -2.60 -4.75
CA GLN A 15 -20.08 -1.17 -4.49
C GLN A 15 -19.36 -0.41 -5.62
N LEU A 16 -18.81 -1.14 -6.61
CA LEU A 16 -18.19 -0.54 -7.80
C LEU A 16 -19.24 -0.28 -8.86
N SER A 17 -19.15 0.87 -9.52
CA SER A 17 -19.92 1.17 -10.72
C SER A 17 -19.60 0.17 -11.84
N LEU A 18 -20.54 0.04 -12.80
CA LEU A 18 -20.33 -0.77 -14.00
C LEU A 18 -19.05 -0.36 -14.77
N GLY A 19 -18.75 0.94 -14.78
CA GLY A 19 -17.54 1.49 -15.42
C GLY A 19 -16.26 1.02 -14.74
N GLU A 20 -16.20 1.08 -13.41
CA GLU A 20 -15.03 0.64 -12.65
C GLU A 20 -14.80 -0.87 -12.79
N ARG A 21 -15.87 -1.67 -12.78
CA ARG A 21 -15.78 -3.13 -13.03
C ARG A 21 -15.25 -3.46 -14.43
N ALA A 22 -15.69 -2.71 -15.44
CA ALA A 22 -15.20 -2.85 -16.80
C ALA A 22 -13.73 -2.41 -16.94
N ALA A 23 -13.37 -1.30 -16.32
CA ALA A 23 -12.00 -0.78 -16.28
C ALA A 23 -11.04 -1.79 -15.61
N ASP A 24 -11.45 -2.41 -14.50
CA ASP A 24 -10.66 -3.44 -13.84
C ASP A 24 -10.44 -4.68 -14.71
N LYS A 25 -11.48 -5.12 -15.42
CA LYS A 25 -11.38 -6.24 -16.36
C LYS A 25 -10.44 -5.91 -17.52
N MET A 26 -10.54 -4.70 -18.06
CA MET A 26 -9.65 -4.22 -19.13
C MET A 26 -8.20 -4.09 -18.65
N ARG A 27 -7.96 -3.47 -17.48
CA ARG A 27 -6.64 -3.35 -16.84
C ARG A 27 -5.98 -4.71 -16.66
N ASN A 28 -6.71 -5.69 -16.15
CA ASN A 28 -6.19 -7.04 -15.95
C ASN A 28 -5.84 -7.75 -17.28
N SER A 29 -6.58 -7.47 -18.34
CA SER A 29 -6.38 -8.08 -19.66
C SER A 29 -5.26 -7.40 -20.47
N MET A 30 -5.17 -6.08 -20.43
CA MET A 30 -4.19 -5.30 -21.19
C MET A 30 -2.79 -5.32 -20.58
N GLY A 31 -2.67 -5.46 -19.26
CA GLY A 31 -1.37 -5.57 -18.56
C GLY A 31 -0.77 -6.98 -18.52
N SER A 32 -1.05 -7.83 -19.51
CA SER A 32 -0.58 -9.22 -19.59
C SER A 32 0.38 -9.43 -20.75
N TRP A 33 1.41 -10.26 -20.57
CA TRP A 33 2.31 -10.68 -21.65
C TRP A 33 1.57 -11.33 -22.82
N ALA A 34 0.47 -12.05 -22.55
CA ALA A 34 -0.35 -12.66 -23.59
C ALA A 34 -0.97 -11.63 -24.56
N PHE A 35 -1.35 -10.44 -24.07
CA PHE A 35 -1.93 -9.38 -24.90
C PHE A 35 -0.91 -8.81 -25.90
N VAL A 36 0.36 -8.71 -25.47
CA VAL A 36 1.47 -8.28 -26.33
C VAL A 36 1.66 -9.25 -27.49
N PHE A 37 1.69 -10.56 -27.21
CA PHE A 37 1.84 -11.58 -28.25
C PHE A 37 0.65 -11.65 -29.22
N ILE A 38 -0.58 -11.50 -28.73
CA ILE A 38 -1.78 -11.47 -29.57
C ILE A 38 -1.75 -10.26 -30.51
N SER A 39 -1.38 -9.08 -30.01
CA SER A 39 -1.24 -7.87 -30.82
C SER A 39 -0.15 -8.02 -31.89
N LEU A 40 0.99 -8.65 -31.54
CA LEU A 40 2.05 -8.97 -32.50
C LEU A 40 1.59 -9.95 -33.59
N ALA A 41 0.87 -11.01 -33.20
CA ALA A 41 0.36 -12.03 -34.13
C ALA A 41 -0.69 -11.44 -35.08
N PHE A 42 -1.60 -10.61 -34.57
CA PHE A 42 -2.57 -9.88 -35.37
C PHE A 42 -1.87 -9.00 -36.42
N LEU A 43 -0.83 -8.27 -36.00
CA LEU A 43 -0.05 -7.41 -36.90
C LEU A 43 0.71 -8.21 -37.97
N ALA A 44 1.33 -9.32 -37.59
CA ALA A 44 2.01 -10.22 -38.52
C ALA A 44 1.05 -10.80 -39.56
N CYS A 45 -0.16 -11.19 -39.12
CA CYS A 45 -1.22 -11.64 -40.00
C CYS A 45 -1.65 -10.52 -40.98
N TRP A 46 -1.84 -9.31 -40.48
CA TRP A 46 -2.20 -8.14 -41.29
C TRP A 46 -1.14 -7.79 -42.34
N MET A 47 0.15 -7.84 -41.96
CA MET A 47 1.27 -7.67 -42.88
C MET A 47 1.29 -8.72 -43.99
N LEU A 48 0.98 -9.98 -43.67
CA LEU A 48 0.88 -11.06 -44.66
C LEU A 48 -0.23 -10.83 -45.68
N VAL A 49 -1.38 -10.31 -45.25
CA VAL A 49 -2.52 -9.99 -46.12
C VAL A 49 -2.20 -8.80 -47.04
N ASN A 50 -1.51 -7.78 -46.52
CA ASN A 50 -1.24 -6.54 -47.24
C ASN A 50 0.01 -6.59 -48.16
N ARG A 51 0.64 -7.75 -48.31
CA ARG A 51 1.88 -7.95 -49.09
C ARG A 51 1.72 -7.83 -50.62
N ASN A 52 0.51 -7.91 -51.15
CA ASN A 52 0.25 -8.07 -52.59
C ASN A 52 0.24 -6.76 -53.42
N THR A 53 0.56 -5.59 -52.85
CA THR A 53 0.38 -4.26 -53.49
C THR A 53 1.68 -3.54 -53.91
N GLY A 54 2.82 -4.24 -53.97
CA GLY A 54 4.12 -3.63 -54.26
C GLY A 54 4.80 -3.11 -53.00
N PHE A 55 6.14 -3.09 -52.98
CA PHE A 55 6.91 -2.76 -51.76
C PHE A 55 6.82 -1.23 -51.49
N ASP A 56 5.91 -0.87 -50.59
CA ASP A 56 5.61 0.45 -49.99
C ASP A 56 5.51 1.69 -50.92
N PRO A 57 4.60 1.73 -51.91
CA PRO A 57 4.20 2.96 -52.59
C PRO A 57 3.52 3.96 -51.64
N TYR A 58 3.58 5.26 -51.97
CA TYR A 58 2.81 6.30 -51.28
C TYR A 58 1.32 5.90 -51.24
N PRO A 59 0.63 5.90 -50.07
CA PRO A 59 0.96 6.48 -48.77
C PRO A 59 1.47 5.45 -47.72
N PHE A 60 2.73 5.02 -47.84
CA PHE A 60 3.55 4.27 -46.85
C PHE A 60 2.79 3.48 -45.76
N ILE A 61 2.01 2.49 -46.20
CA ILE A 61 1.13 1.72 -45.32
C ILE A 61 1.93 0.89 -44.32
N LEU A 62 3.12 0.41 -44.72
CA LEU A 62 3.96 -0.43 -43.88
C LEU A 62 4.66 0.41 -42.79
N LEU A 63 5.12 1.61 -43.14
CA LEU A 63 5.75 2.52 -42.19
C LEU A 63 4.76 3.01 -41.13
N ASN A 64 3.54 3.41 -41.52
CA ASN A 64 2.50 3.82 -40.58
C ASN A 64 2.07 2.67 -39.64
N LEU A 65 2.05 1.44 -40.15
CA LEU A 65 1.74 0.25 -39.35
C LEU A 65 2.85 -0.04 -38.33
N LEU A 66 4.12 0.08 -38.74
CA LEU A 66 5.26 -0.11 -37.86
C LEU A 66 5.30 0.95 -36.75
N LEU A 67 5.07 2.23 -37.08
CA LEU A 67 4.98 3.31 -36.09
C LEU A 67 3.83 3.10 -35.10
N SER A 68 2.66 2.65 -35.58
CA SER A 68 1.52 2.32 -34.72
C SER A 68 1.81 1.14 -33.78
N CYS A 69 2.57 0.14 -34.25
CA CYS A 69 3.00 -0.98 -33.42
C CYS A 69 3.96 -0.54 -32.31
N VAL A 70 4.92 0.33 -32.62
CA VAL A 70 5.85 0.87 -31.62
C VAL A 70 5.08 1.63 -30.54
N ALA A 71 4.10 2.46 -30.93
CA ALA A 71 3.24 3.16 -29.99
C ALA A 71 2.38 2.21 -29.12
N ALA A 72 1.81 1.16 -29.72
CA ALA A 72 1.04 0.16 -28.98
C ALA A 72 1.91 -0.62 -27.97
N LEU A 73 3.13 -0.99 -28.38
CA LEU A 73 4.10 -1.65 -27.50
C LEU A 73 4.50 -0.74 -26.35
N GLN A 74 4.73 0.55 -26.60
CA GLN A 74 5.01 1.56 -25.58
C GLN A 74 3.86 1.64 -24.56
N GLY A 75 2.61 1.69 -25.01
CA GLY A 75 1.44 1.69 -24.13
C GLY A 75 1.33 0.42 -23.27
N ALA A 76 1.62 -0.75 -23.84
CA ALA A 76 1.59 -2.02 -23.11
C ALA A 76 2.69 -2.09 -22.04
N ILE A 77 3.93 -1.68 -22.37
CA ILE A 77 5.04 -1.63 -21.42
C ILE A 77 4.73 -0.68 -20.27
N LEU A 78 4.20 0.52 -20.58
CA LEU A 78 3.79 1.49 -19.58
C LEU A 78 2.75 0.90 -18.62
N LEU A 79 1.75 0.19 -19.14
CA LEU A 79 0.70 -0.43 -18.34
C LEU A 79 1.23 -1.58 -17.47
N ILE A 80 2.18 -2.38 -17.98
CA ILE A 80 2.83 -3.45 -17.22
C ILE A 80 3.67 -2.85 -16.08
N ALA A 81 4.43 -1.78 -16.36
CA ALA A 81 5.20 -1.08 -15.34
C ALA A 81 4.31 -0.47 -14.26
N ALA A 82 3.20 0.17 -14.65
CA ALA A 82 2.20 0.69 -13.73
C ALA A 82 1.61 -0.41 -12.86
N ARG A 83 1.22 -1.55 -13.45
CA ARG A 83 0.70 -2.71 -12.69
C ARG A 83 1.69 -3.23 -11.64
N ARG A 84 2.99 -3.30 -11.98
CA ARG A 84 4.03 -3.71 -11.03
C ARG A 84 4.17 -2.69 -9.89
N SER A 85 4.15 -1.41 -10.21
CA SER A 85 4.20 -0.34 -9.21
C SER A 85 3.00 -0.40 -8.26
N ASP A 86 1.80 -0.60 -8.80
CA ASP A 86 0.57 -0.77 -8.01
C ASP A 86 0.67 -1.98 -7.08
N GLN A 87 1.22 -3.10 -7.56
CA GLN A 87 1.41 -4.31 -6.74
C GLN A 87 2.35 -4.07 -5.56
N ILE A 88 3.49 -3.41 -5.80
CA ILE A 88 4.46 -3.07 -4.74
C ILE A 88 3.84 -2.07 -3.75
N SER A 89 3.21 -1.01 -4.26
CA SER A 89 2.52 -0.01 -3.42
C SER A 89 1.44 -0.64 -2.57
N SER A 90 0.74 -1.63 -3.12
CA SER A 90 -0.12 -2.50 -2.35
C SER A 90 0.70 -3.17 -1.25
N GLU A 91 1.63 -4.08 -1.56
CA GLU A 91 2.35 -4.86 -0.53
C GLU A 91 2.93 -4.01 0.60
N LEU A 92 3.47 -2.83 0.28
CA LEU A 92 3.93 -1.84 1.26
C LEU A 92 2.81 -1.35 2.18
N ALA A 93 1.65 -0.95 1.66
CA ALA A 93 0.53 -0.49 2.48
C ALA A 93 0.02 -1.54 3.49
N GLN A 94 0.21 -2.84 3.22
CA GLN A 94 -0.22 -3.92 4.10
C GLN A 94 0.79 -4.05 5.23
N HIS A 95 2.07 -3.98 4.86
CA HIS A 95 3.16 -3.99 5.81
C HIS A 95 3.13 -2.77 6.74
N ASP A 96 2.83 -1.59 6.19
CA ASP A 96 2.65 -0.36 6.96
C ASP A 96 1.48 -0.50 7.93
N TYR A 97 0.33 -1.00 7.46
CA TYR A 97 -0.83 -1.24 8.33
C TYR A 97 -0.52 -2.21 9.49
N GLU A 98 0.16 -3.32 9.21
CA GLU A 98 0.57 -4.28 10.25
C GLU A 98 1.56 -3.66 11.25
N THR A 99 2.48 -2.82 10.77
CA THR A 99 3.43 -2.09 11.60
C THR A 99 2.75 -1.05 12.47
N ASP A 100 1.75 -0.34 11.92
CA ASP A 100 0.97 0.65 12.63
C ASP A 100 0.14 0.02 13.75
N CYS A 101 -0.61 -1.07 13.47
CA CYS A 101 -1.35 -1.78 14.51
C CYS A 101 -0.44 -2.28 15.64
N LYS A 102 0.73 -2.83 15.29
CA LYS A 102 1.71 -3.26 16.30
C LYS A 102 2.26 -2.07 17.10
N SER A 103 2.45 -0.92 16.45
CA SER A 103 2.89 0.31 17.12
C SER A 103 1.82 0.84 18.07
N GLU A 104 0.53 0.79 17.69
CA GLU A 104 -0.59 1.15 18.56
C GLU A 104 -0.68 0.25 19.81
N GLU A 105 -0.50 -1.06 19.65
CA GLU A 105 -0.44 -2.01 20.77
C GLU A 105 0.72 -1.69 21.73
N LEU A 106 1.92 -1.43 21.19
CA LEU A 106 3.09 -1.06 21.99
C LEU A 106 2.92 0.29 22.68
N LEU A 107 2.33 1.28 22.02
CA LEU A 107 2.01 2.58 22.62
C LEU A 107 1.03 2.43 23.78
N THR A 108 0.00 1.61 23.61
CA THR A 108 -0.98 1.32 24.66
C THR A 108 -0.32 0.63 25.86
N ALA A 109 0.56 -0.34 25.61
CA ALA A 109 1.32 -1.01 26.67
C ALA A 109 2.24 -0.04 27.42
N LEU A 110 3.00 0.79 26.70
CA LEU A 110 3.84 1.82 27.31
C LEU A 110 3.03 2.82 28.13
N GLN A 111 1.85 3.23 27.66
CA GLN A 111 0.98 4.12 28.41
C GLN A 111 0.54 3.50 29.74
N ALA A 112 0.20 2.21 29.76
CA ALA A 112 -0.13 1.48 30.98
C ALA A 112 1.07 1.40 31.95
N ASP A 113 2.27 1.13 31.43
CA ASP A 113 3.50 1.10 32.23
C ASP A 113 3.79 2.49 32.85
N PHE A 114 3.62 3.57 32.08
CA PHE A 114 3.78 4.94 32.57
C PHE A 114 2.77 5.30 33.66
N GLU A 115 1.50 4.88 33.51
CA GLU A 115 0.47 5.09 34.52
C GLU A 115 0.84 4.35 35.81
N GLN A 116 1.30 3.10 35.70
CA GLN A 116 1.76 2.32 36.84
C GLN A 116 2.97 2.97 37.54
N LEU A 117 3.97 3.43 36.80
CA LEU A 117 5.12 4.15 37.35
C LEU A 117 4.70 5.45 38.05
N THR A 118 3.73 6.17 37.48
CA THR A 118 3.18 7.40 38.09
C THR A 118 2.51 7.09 39.44
N VAL A 119 1.72 6.01 39.51
CA VAL A 119 1.11 5.55 40.77
C VAL A 119 2.17 5.16 41.80
N GLN A 120 3.21 4.42 41.39
CA GLN A 120 4.32 4.04 42.27
C GLN A 120 5.05 5.26 42.82
N HIS A 121 5.38 6.23 41.96
CA HIS A 121 6.00 7.49 42.38
C HIS A 121 5.13 8.28 43.36
N ALA A 122 3.81 8.34 43.13
CA ALA A 122 2.87 8.99 44.04
C ALA A 122 2.79 8.26 45.40
N ALA A 123 2.88 6.93 45.42
CA ALA A 123 2.92 6.17 46.66
C ALA A 123 4.24 6.40 47.43
N GLN A 124 5.38 6.40 46.73
CA GLN A 124 6.69 6.69 47.34
C GLN A 124 6.75 8.10 47.92
N SER A 125 6.24 9.11 47.23
CA SER A 125 6.23 10.49 47.73
C SER A 125 5.36 10.64 48.98
N ARG A 126 4.22 9.94 49.06
CA ARG A 126 3.40 9.86 50.28
C ARG A 126 4.12 9.20 51.44
N GLN A 127 4.80 8.08 51.20
CA GLN A 127 5.60 7.40 52.23
C GLN A 127 6.70 8.30 52.79
N LEU A 128 7.40 9.04 51.92
CA LEU A 128 8.41 10.00 52.34
C LEU A 128 7.79 11.13 53.17
N ALA A 129 6.65 11.68 52.75
CA ALA A 129 5.93 12.69 53.52
C ALA A 129 5.50 12.18 54.91
N GLU A 130 4.95 10.97 54.98
CA GLU A 130 4.57 10.34 56.26
C GLU A 130 5.77 10.16 57.19
N ILE A 131 6.89 9.60 56.70
CA ILE A 131 8.11 9.43 57.50
C ILE A 131 8.60 10.77 58.05
N LEU A 132 8.61 11.82 57.23
CA LEU A 132 9.01 13.16 57.67
C LEU A 132 8.08 13.69 58.78
N THR A 133 6.77 13.48 58.67
CA THR A 133 5.82 13.88 59.73
C THR A 133 6.00 13.07 61.03
N LEU A 134 6.30 11.78 60.94
CA LEU A 134 6.58 10.94 62.10
C LEU A 134 7.88 11.35 62.81
N LEU A 135 8.90 11.76 62.06
CA LEU A 135 10.14 12.28 62.63
C LEU A 135 9.94 13.63 63.31
N ASP A 136 9.19 14.56 62.71
CA ASP A 136 8.87 15.87 63.32
C ASP A 136 8.08 15.73 64.63
N THR A 137 7.05 14.87 64.64
CA THR A 137 6.24 14.59 65.83
C THR A 137 7.07 13.95 66.95
N ARG A 138 7.92 12.96 66.63
CA ARG A 138 8.87 12.36 67.59
C ARG A 138 9.88 13.36 68.14
N GLN A 139 10.38 14.30 67.32
CA GLN A 139 11.27 15.36 67.81
C GLN A 139 10.55 16.33 68.75
N ARG A 140 9.28 16.68 68.48
CA ARG A 140 8.48 17.53 69.38
C ARG A 140 8.13 16.85 70.70
N GLU A 141 7.89 15.54 70.69
CA GLU A 141 7.61 14.76 71.92
C GLU A 141 8.86 14.47 72.77
N ASN A 142 10.07 14.71 72.25
CA ASN A 142 11.33 14.57 72.98
C ASN A 142 12.01 15.93 73.27
N PRO A 143 11.45 16.78 74.16
CA PRO A 143 12.04 18.09 74.46
C PRO A 143 13.23 18.05 75.43
N ALA A 144 13.71 16.88 75.87
CA ALA A 144 14.78 16.77 76.86
C ALA A 144 15.76 15.63 76.54
N GLY A 145 16.78 15.97 75.76
CA GLY A 145 18.12 15.39 75.90
C GLY A 145 19.03 16.47 76.47
#